data_AF-X5YP59-F1
#
_entry.id   AF-X5YP59-F1
#
_cell.length_a   1.000
_cell.length_b   1.000
_cell.length_c   1.000
_cell.angle_alpha   90.00
_cell.angle_beta   90.00
_cell.angle_gamma   90.00
#
_symmetry.space_group_name_H-M   'P 1'
#
loop_
_entity.id
_entity.type
_entity.pdbx_description
1 polymer ?
#
loop_
_entity_poly.entity_id
_entity_poly.type
_entity_poly.pdbx_seq_one_letter_code
_entity_poly.pdbx_strand_id
1 'polypeptide(L)'
;MNLLISSRLSALLALSLAAGCSSLGSAVNPAKYDSMTCAELNTAVGDTARDISQTAITRGKVANTSVPNWLLGGTRVKSAVAKRETARIELLKQRQEAIVATRANRCPRSAG
;
A
#
# COMPACT_ATOMS: atom_id res chain seq x y z
N MET A 1 19.61 -23.65 -35.38
CA MET A 1 18.53 -23.71 -34.37
C MET A 1 18.80 -22.92 -33.08
N ASN A 2 20.02 -22.45 -32.78
CA ASN A 2 20.33 -21.80 -31.49
C ASN A 2 19.95 -20.31 -31.41
N LEU A 3 19.86 -19.59 -32.55
CA LEU A 3 19.49 -18.16 -32.57
C LEU A 3 18.01 -17.90 -32.28
N LEU A 4 17.11 -18.83 -32.64
CA LEU A 4 15.67 -18.68 -32.43
C LEU A 4 15.27 -18.84 -30.95
N ILE A 5 16.05 -19.61 -30.18
CA ILE A 5 15.82 -19.83 -28.74
C ILE A 5 16.17 -18.56 -27.94
N SER A 6 17.26 -17.88 -28.31
CA SER A 6 17.73 -16.66 -27.63
C SER A 6 16.79 -15.46 -27.82
N SER A 7 16.20 -15.32 -29.01
CA SER A 7 15.22 -14.27 -29.32
C SER A 7 13.90 -14.46 -28.54
N ARG A 8 13.43 -15.72 -28.41
CA ARG A 8 12.20 -16.01 -27.64
C ARG A 8 12.40 -15.84 -26.13
N LEU A 9 13.57 -16.19 -25.59
CA LEU A 9 13.88 -15.92 -24.18
C LEU A 9 13.91 -14.42 -23.88
N SER A 10 14.49 -13.62 -24.77
CA SER A 10 14.57 -12.16 -24.62
C SER A 10 13.19 -11.51 -24.67
N ALA A 11 12.31 -11.99 -25.55
CA ALA A 11 10.92 -11.52 -25.64
C ALA A 11 10.10 -11.89 -24.39
N LEU A 12 10.28 -13.11 -23.85
CA LEU A 12 9.61 -13.54 -22.62
C LEU A 12 10.10 -12.75 -21.39
N LEU A 13 11.40 -12.44 -21.32
CA LEU A 13 11.96 -11.61 -20.25
C LEU A 13 11.39 -10.19 -20.33
N ALA A 14 11.37 -9.57 -21.52
CA ALA A 14 10.79 -8.25 -21.72
C ALA A 14 9.30 -8.18 -21.33
N LEU A 15 8.51 -9.21 -21.66
CA LEU A 15 7.09 -9.26 -21.33
C LEU A 15 6.85 -9.38 -19.80
N SER A 16 7.72 -10.11 -19.09
CA SER A 16 7.63 -10.24 -17.62
C SER A 16 7.96 -8.95 -16.87
N LEU A 17 8.83 -8.08 -17.41
CA LEU A 17 9.12 -6.78 -16.80
C LEU A 17 7.97 -5.77 -17.00
N ALA A 18 7.20 -5.89 -18.08
CA ALA A 18 6.09 -4.96 -18.38
C ALA A 18 4.84 -5.17 -17.51
N ALA A 19 4.63 -6.37 -16.95
CA ALA A 19 3.47 -6.70 -16.12
C ALA A 19 3.57 -6.21 -14.67
N GLY A 20 4.66 -5.54 -14.27
CA GLY A 20 4.98 -5.28 -12.86
C GLY A 20 4.45 -3.98 -12.24
N CYS A 21 3.77 -3.09 -12.98
CA CYS A 21 3.45 -1.73 -12.48
C CYS A 21 1.97 -1.46 -12.13
N SER A 22 1.11 -2.48 -12.07
CA SER A 22 -0.33 -2.29 -11.80
C SER A 22 -0.68 -2.07 -10.32
N SER A 23 0.31 -1.95 -9.42
CA SER A 23 0.11 -1.71 -7.99
C SER A 23 0.75 -0.40 -7.53
N LEU A 24 0.62 0.67 -8.33
CA LEU A 24 0.74 2.01 -7.78
C LEU A 24 -0.53 2.25 -6.96
N GLY A 25 -0.36 2.28 -5.63
CA GLY A 25 -1.43 2.54 -4.68
C GLY A 25 -2.27 3.73 -5.15
N SER A 26 -3.59 3.53 -5.19
CA SER A 26 -4.51 4.54 -5.69
C SER A 26 -4.30 5.86 -4.94
N ALA A 27 -4.03 6.93 -5.68
CA ALA A 27 -3.89 8.26 -5.13
C ALA A 27 -5.12 8.61 -4.27
N VAL A 28 -4.91 9.35 -3.18
CA VAL A 28 -6.00 9.82 -2.33
C VAL A 28 -6.87 10.76 -3.18
N ASN A 29 -8.09 10.32 -3.52
CA ASN A 29 -9.05 11.13 -4.26
C ASN A 29 -10.05 11.77 -3.28
N PRO A 30 -9.90 13.07 -2.95
CA PRO A 30 -10.77 13.75 -1.98
C PRO A 30 -12.22 13.87 -2.46
N ALA A 31 -12.45 14.00 -3.78
CA ALA A 31 -13.80 14.13 -4.34
C ALA A 31 -14.69 12.91 -4.06
N LYS A 32 -14.08 11.73 -3.82
CA LYS A 32 -14.82 10.52 -3.41
C LYS A 32 -15.52 10.70 -2.06
N TYR A 33 -14.92 11.44 -1.13
CA TYR A 33 -15.46 11.61 0.22
C TYR A 33 -16.57 12.66 0.26
N ASP A 34 -16.57 13.59 -0.68
CA ASP A 34 -17.60 14.63 -0.78
C ASP A 34 -18.96 14.08 -1.24
N SER A 35 -19.00 12.92 -1.89
CA SER A 35 -20.26 12.23 -2.22
C SER A 35 -20.75 11.29 -1.12
N MET A 36 -19.99 11.07 -0.05
CA MET A 36 -20.35 10.13 1.03
C MET A 36 -21.25 10.75 2.09
N THR A 37 -22.14 9.94 2.65
CA THR A 37 -22.91 10.25 3.84
C THR A 37 -22.04 10.22 5.09
N CYS A 38 -22.52 10.81 6.19
CA CYS A 38 -21.80 10.80 7.46
C CYS A 38 -21.61 9.40 8.07
N ALA A 39 -22.57 8.49 7.83
CA ALA A 39 -22.44 7.10 8.23
C ALA A 39 -21.32 6.41 7.44
N GLU A 40 -21.26 6.61 6.13
CA GLU A 40 -20.20 6.07 5.28
C GLU A 40 -18.83 6.65 5.63
N LEU A 41 -18.75 7.96 5.92
CA LEU A 41 -17.51 8.59 6.40
C LEU A 41 -17.05 7.99 7.73
N ASN A 42 -17.96 7.72 8.68
CA ASN A 42 -17.62 7.05 9.95
C ASN A 42 -17.05 5.64 9.71
N THR A 43 -17.71 4.85 8.85
CA THR A 43 -17.25 3.51 8.49
C THR A 43 -15.90 3.57 7.79
N ALA A 44 -15.72 4.49 6.84
CA ALA A 44 -14.48 4.66 6.10
C ALA A 44 -13.29 5.05 7.01
N VAL A 45 -13.53 5.85 8.06
CA VAL A 45 -12.55 6.12 9.12
C VAL A 45 -12.17 4.82 9.84
N GLY A 46 -13.14 4.01 10.25
CA GLY A 46 -12.89 2.74 10.94
C GLY A 46 -12.11 1.74 10.09
N ASP A 47 -12.52 1.57 8.84
CA ASP A 47 -11.85 0.67 7.88
C ASP A 47 -10.41 1.11 7.60
N THR A 48 -10.19 2.40 7.37
CA THR A 48 -8.84 2.94 7.13
C THR A 48 -7.95 2.77 8.36
N ALA A 49 -8.49 2.99 9.57
CA ALA A 49 -7.75 2.75 10.83
C ALA A 49 -7.38 1.27 11.02
N ARG A 50 -8.27 0.35 10.65
CA ARG A 50 -8.00 -1.09 10.65
C ARG A 50 -6.90 -1.45 9.65
N ASP A 51 -6.94 -0.90 8.44
CA ASP A 51 -5.91 -1.12 7.42
C ASP A 51 -4.54 -0.59 7.86
N ILE A 52 -4.48 0.58 8.50
CA ILE A 52 -3.25 1.14 9.09
C ILE A 52 -2.68 0.13 10.10
N SER A 53 -3.52 -0.37 11.00
CA SER A 53 -3.11 -1.30 12.05
C SER A 53 -2.58 -2.62 11.47
N GLN A 54 -3.29 -3.20 10.50
CA GLN A 54 -2.86 -4.43 9.82
C GLN A 54 -1.55 -4.25 9.05
N THR A 55 -1.38 -3.10 8.39
CA THR A 55 -0.15 -2.76 7.66
C THR A 55 1.01 -2.55 8.64
N ALA A 56 0.78 -1.87 9.77
CA ALA A 56 1.77 -1.70 10.83
C ALA A 56 2.22 -3.04 11.44
N ILE A 57 1.28 -3.96 11.68
CA ILE A 57 1.59 -5.33 12.13
C ILE A 57 2.45 -6.05 11.09
N THR A 58 2.09 -5.97 9.81
CA THR A 58 2.82 -6.61 8.72
C THR A 58 4.23 -6.05 8.59
N ARG A 59 4.38 -4.72 8.63
CA ARG A 59 5.67 -4.03 8.69
C ARG A 59 6.51 -4.53 9.86
N GLY A 60 5.91 -4.67 11.04
CA GLY A 60 6.55 -5.21 12.24
C GLY A 60 7.05 -6.64 12.04
N LYS A 61 6.23 -7.51 11.45
CA LYS A 61 6.61 -8.89 11.11
C LYS A 61 7.80 -8.91 10.16
N VAL A 62 7.76 -8.13 9.07
CA VAL A 62 8.88 -8.02 8.11
C VAL A 62 10.15 -7.54 8.79
N ALA A 63 10.06 -6.54 9.67
CA ALA A 63 11.21 -6.02 10.41
C ALA A 63 11.77 -7.04 11.42
N ASN A 64 10.95 -7.94 11.96
CA ASN A 64 11.38 -8.96 12.91
C ASN A 64 11.87 -10.26 12.24
N THR A 65 11.58 -10.50 10.96
CA THR A 65 12.03 -11.71 10.27
C THR A 65 13.56 -11.82 10.28
N SER A 66 14.09 -12.95 10.76
CA SER A 66 15.53 -13.24 10.68
C SER A 66 15.87 -13.66 9.25
N VAL A 67 16.94 -13.08 8.71
CA VAL A 67 17.44 -13.42 7.38
C VAL A 67 18.76 -14.15 7.55
N PRO A 68 18.91 -15.39 7.04
CA PRO A 68 20.17 -16.11 7.11
C PRO A 68 21.31 -15.37 6.41
N ASN A 69 22.51 -15.43 6.97
CA ASN A 69 23.68 -14.71 6.45
C ASN A 69 24.17 -15.23 5.09
N TRP A 70 23.82 -16.48 4.73
CA TRP A 70 24.15 -17.05 3.40
C TRP A 70 23.26 -16.48 2.28
N LEU A 71 22.12 -15.85 2.61
CA LEU A 71 21.24 -15.24 1.62
C LEU A 71 21.75 -13.85 1.25
N LEU A 72 22.62 -13.81 0.24
CA LEU A 72 23.21 -12.58 -0.28
C LEU A 72 22.11 -11.55 -0.63
N GLY A 73 22.19 -10.38 -0.01
CA GLY A 73 21.23 -9.29 -0.22
C GLY A 73 19.88 -9.44 0.49
N GLY A 74 19.62 -10.53 1.21
CA GLY A 74 18.34 -10.74 1.89
C GLY A 74 18.02 -9.66 2.94
N THR A 75 19.05 -9.14 3.64
CA THR A 75 18.90 -8.00 4.57
C THR A 75 18.47 -6.72 3.85
N ARG A 76 18.98 -6.49 2.62
CA ARG A 76 18.57 -5.36 1.79
C ARG A 76 17.13 -5.50 1.33
N VAL A 77 16.71 -6.70 0.92
CA VAL A 77 15.31 -6.98 0.55
C VAL A 77 14.38 -6.76 1.73
N LYS A 78 14.71 -7.31 2.91
CA LYS A 78 13.97 -7.06 4.16
C LYS A 78 13.78 -5.57 4.44
N SER A 79 14.87 -4.80 4.34
CA SER A 79 14.84 -3.34 4.52
C SER A 79 13.96 -2.66 3.47
N ALA A 80 14.07 -3.05 2.19
CA ALA A 80 13.26 -2.49 1.12
C ALA A 80 11.76 -2.78 1.31
N VAL A 81 11.40 -3.99 1.71
CA VAL A 81 9.99 -4.35 2.02
C VAL A 81 9.49 -3.55 3.23
N ALA A 82 10.26 -3.46 4.31
CA ALA A 82 9.88 -2.67 5.47
C ALA A 82 9.68 -1.17 5.12
N LYS A 83 10.50 -0.61 4.22
CA LYS A 83 10.33 0.75 3.69
C LYS A 83 9.05 0.89 2.86
N ARG A 84 8.72 -0.09 2.02
CA ARG A 84 7.46 -0.10 1.25
C ARG A 84 6.24 -0.11 2.17
N GLU A 85 6.23 -0.95 3.19
CA GLU A 85 5.13 -0.96 4.17
C GLU A 85 5.04 0.36 4.93
N THR A 86 6.17 1.00 5.23
CA THR A 86 6.18 2.34 5.86
C THR A 86 5.55 3.39 4.95
N ALA A 87 5.86 3.39 3.65
CA ALA A 87 5.23 4.28 2.68
C ALA A 87 3.72 4.02 2.54
N ARG A 88 3.30 2.76 2.62
CA ARG A 88 1.88 2.38 2.60
C ARG A 88 1.12 2.89 3.82
N ILE A 89 1.73 2.81 5.01
CA ILE A 89 1.15 3.38 6.25
C ILE A 89 0.97 4.88 6.11
N GLU A 90 1.95 5.59 5.55
CA GLU A 90 1.88 7.04 5.37
C GLU A 90 0.73 7.45 4.43
N LEU A 91 0.57 6.74 3.32
CA LEU A 91 -0.53 6.97 2.39
C LEU A 91 -1.90 6.72 3.07
N LEU A 92 -2.02 5.66 3.87
CA LEU A 92 -3.23 5.40 4.66
C LEU A 92 -3.51 6.48 5.71
N LYS A 93 -2.48 7.05 6.35
CA LYS A 93 -2.63 8.18 7.28
C LYS A 93 -3.14 9.43 6.57
N GLN A 94 -2.56 9.77 5.42
CA GLN A 94 -3.05 10.89 4.59
C GLN A 94 -4.51 10.69 4.19
N ARG A 95 -4.88 9.45 3.84
CA ARG A 95 -6.28 9.09 3.54
C ARG A 95 -7.19 9.31 4.75
N GLN A 96 -6.77 8.83 5.92
CA GLN A 96 -7.49 8.98 7.18
C GLN A 96 -7.72 10.46 7.50
N GLU A 97 -6.69 11.29 7.38
CA GLU A 97 -6.76 12.74 7.62
C GLU A 97 -7.75 13.42 6.66
N ALA A 98 -7.72 13.07 5.37
CA ALA A 98 -8.65 13.59 4.39
C ALA A 98 -10.12 13.25 4.75
N ILE A 99 -10.40 11.99 5.11
CA ILE A 99 -11.75 11.57 5.51
C ILE A 99 -12.18 12.30 6.79
N VAL A 100 -11.29 12.41 7.78
CA VAL A 100 -11.57 13.11 9.04
C VAL A 100 -11.85 14.59 8.80
N ALA A 101 -11.10 15.24 7.92
CA ALA A 101 -11.33 16.65 7.55
C ALA A 101 -12.69 16.84 6.88
N THR A 102 -13.04 16.01 5.88
CA THR A 102 -14.36 16.07 5.22
C THR A 102 -15.49 15.83 6.22
N ARG A 103 -15.34 14.83 7.10
CA ARG A 103 -16.30 14.53 8.17
C ARG A 103 -16.47 15.72 9.12
N ALA A 104 -15.37 16.33 9.58
CA ALA A 104 -15.41 17.47 10.49
C ALA A 104 -16.11 18.69 9.88
N ASN A 105 -16.00 18.87 8.56
CA ASN A 105 -16.65 19.97 7.85
C ASN A 105 -18.14 19.74 7.58
N ARG A 106 -18.58 18.49 7.36
CA ARG A 106 -19.93 18.19 6.86
C ARG A 106 -20.85 17.53 7.87
N CYS A 107 -20.30 16.76 8.79
CA CYS A 107 -21.11 15.93 9.67
C CYS A 107 -21.36 16.63 11.00
N PRO A 108 -22.59 16.56 11.54
CA PRO A 108 -22.83 17.00 12.90
C PRO A 108 -21.92 16.20 13.82
N ARG A 109 -21.25 16.89 14.76
CA ARG A 109 -20.55 16.19 15.84
C ARG A 109 -21.59 15.31 16.54
N SER A 110 -21.32 14.01 16.62
CA SER A 110 -22.10 13.15 17.49
C SER A 110 -22.11 13.80 18.87
N ALA A 111 -23.30 14.10 19.40
CA ALA A 111 -23.44 14.34 20.82
C ALA A 111 -22.91 13.06 21.48
N GLY A 112 -21.82 13.20 22.24
CA GLY A 112 -21.26 12.12 23.05
C GLY A 112 -22.15 11.86 24.25
#